data_AF-A0AAU6E055-F1
#
_entry.id   AF-A0AAU6E055-F1
#
_cell.length_a   1.000
_cell.length_b   1.000
_cell.length_c   1.000
_cell.angle_alpha   90.00
_cell.angle_beta   90.00
_cell.angle_gamma   90.00
#
_symmetry.space_group_name_H-M   'P 1'
#
loop_
_entity.id
_entity.type
_entity.pdbx_description
1 polymer ?
#
loop_
_entity_poly.entity_id
_entity_poly.type
_entity_poly.pdbx_seq_one_letter_code
_entity_poly.pdbx_strand_id
1 'polypeptide(L)'
;MQRSPAEATAEPADDQPSTAHDRLDAAEPVGPDAGPFPRLLPWLLLIGGAIGLGAAFTLAVEKIALLKDPTYVPSCSINPVLSCGSVMTTPQAEVFGFPNPLLGIAAFALVATIGAALLSGARLGRWFWLGLQAGVTFGVVFVHWLIVQSLYVIGALCPYCMLVWAVTIPSFLYVTLHNLHRRHLPAPAGGQRVVEALVGYHAVALTVWFLALLTMIGVRFWSYWSTLL
;
A
#
# COMPACT_ATOMS: atom_id res chain seq x y z
N MET A 1 13.16 -73.75 -54.77
CA MET A 1 11.84 -74.05 -54.18
C MET A 1 11.80 -73.44 -52.77
N GLN A 2 10.84 -72.54 -52.53
CA GLN A 2 10.19 -72.27 -51.24
C GLN A 2 10.93 -71.55 -50.10
N ARG A 3 10.66 -70.24 -49.97
CA ARG A 3 9.87 -69.55 -48.89
C ARG A 3 10.50 -68.22 -48.45
N SER A 4 9.72 -67.15 -48.60
CA SER A 4 9.79 -65.89 -47.84
C SER A 4 9.34 -66.17 -46.38
N PRO A 5 9.74 -65.36 -45.37
CA PRO A 5 8.86 -64.24 -44.99
C PRO A 5 9.54 -62.98 -44.40
N ALA A 6 8.75 -61.90 -44.40
CA ALA A 6 8.65 -60.80 -43.41
C ALA A 6 9.81 -59.76 -43.36
N GLU A 7 9.62 -58.50 -43.75
CA GLU A 7 8.82 -57.42 -43.13
C GLU A 7 9.66 -56.55 -42.17
N ALA A 8 9.99 -55.35 -42.64
CA ALA A 8 10.29 -54.17 -41.83
C ALA A 8 10.26 -52.95 -42.77
N THR A 9 9.06 -52.43 -43.02
CA THR A 9 8.86 -51.09 -43.59
C THR A 9 9.35 -50.06 -42.57
N ALA A 10 10.41 -49.33 -42.92
CA ALA A 10 10.84 -48.15 -42.20
C ALA A 10 9.86 -47.00 -42.50
N GLU A 11 9.19 -46.52 -41.46
CA GLU A 11 8.38 -45.32 -41.45
C GLU A 11 9.29 -44.08 -41.56
N PRO A 12 9.02 -43.09 -42.44
CA PRO A 12 9.78 -41.85 -42.43
C PRO A 12 9.36 -41.02 -41.21
N ALA A 13 10.36 -40.64 -40.41
CA ALA A 13 10.18 -39.73 -39.28
C ALA A 13 9.57 -38.41 -39.76
N ASP A 14 8.40 -38.09 -39.22
CA ASP A 14 7.69 -36.81 -39.37
C ASP A 14 8.53 -35.70 -38.70
N ASP A 15 9.30 -34.99 -39.51
CA ASP A 15 10.07 -33.82 -39.11
C ASP A 15 9.13 -32.60 -39.13
N GLN A 16 8.28 -32.46 -38.10
CA GLN A 16 7.48 -31.25 -37.93
C GLN A 16 8.30 -30.15 -37.24
N PRO A 17 8.52 -29.00 -37.90
CA PRO A 17 9.21 -27.87 -37.28
C PRO A 17 8.31 -27.24 -36.20
N SER A 18 8.81 -27.27 -34.96
CA SER A 18 8.26 -26.55 -33.80
C SER A 18 7.89 -25.12 -34.19
N THR A 19 6.58 -24.85 -34.25
CA THR A 19 6.04 -23.56 -34.68
C THR A 19 6.41 -22.48 -33.68
N ALA A 20 6.73 -21.30 -34.20
CA ALA A 20 7.09 -20.10 -33.43
C ALA A 20 6.03 -19.59 -32.44
N HIS A 21 4.87 -20.27 -32.33
CA HIS A 21 3.78 -19.93 -31.41
C HIS A 21 4.01 -20.35 -29.96
N ASP A 22 4.83 -21.38 -29.68
CA ASP A 22 5.13 -21.81 -28.30
C ASP A 22 6.01 -20.83 -27.51
N ARG A 23 6.56 -19.80 -28.17
CA ARG A 23 7.43 -18.79 -27.53
C ARG A 23 6.69 -17.55 -27.01
N LEU A 24 5.39 -17.38 -27.28
CA LEU A 24 4.64 -16.23 -26.76
C LEU A 24 4.00 -16.47 -25.37
N ASP A 25 3.92 -17.72 -24.90
CA ASP A 25 3.30 -18.05 -23.61
C ASP A 25 4.31 -18.32 -22.47
N ALA A 26 5.61 -18.23 -22.76
CA ALA A 26 6.63 -18.21 -21.73
C ALA A 26 6.80 -16.77 -21.21
N ALA A 27 5.85 -16.31 -20.39
CA ALA A 27 6.14 -15.25 -19.44
C ALA A 27 7.32 -15.71 -18.58
N GLU A 28 8.54 -15.30 -18.95
CA GLU A 28 9.76 -15.65 -18.23
C GLU A 28 9.55 -15.38 -16.73
N PRO A 29 9.84 -16.36 -15.86
CA PRO A 29 9.67 -16.18 -14.43
C PRO A 29 10.55 -15.00 -14.00
N VAL A 30 9.90 -14.02 -13.35
CA VAL A 30 10.52 -12.86 -12.70
C VAL A 30 11.84 -13.30 -12.07
N GLY A 31 12.95 -12.82 -12.63
CA GLY A 31 14.29 -13.30 -12.29
C GLY A 31 14.64 -13.15 -10.79
N PRO A 32 15.82 -13.64 -10.36
CA PRO A 32 16.28 -13.72 -8.97
C PRO A 32 16.38 -12.38 -8.20
N ASP A 33 15.99 -11.26 -8.84
CA ASP A 33 15.82 -9.94 -8.25
C ASP A 33 14.41 -9.67 -7.68
N ALA A 34 13.48 -10.62 -7.81
CA ALA A 34 12.18 -10.58 -7.17
C ALA A 34 12.31 -10.54 -5.65
N GLY A 35 11.99 -9.41 -5.02
CA GLY A 35 11.77 -9.36 -3.56
C GLY A 35 10.62 -10.29 -3.12
N PRO A 36 10.30 -10.37 -1.82
CA PRO A 36 9.32 -11.34 -1.31
C PRO A 36 7.90 -11.16 -1.86
N PHE A 37 7.61 -10.00 -2.47
CA PHE A 37 6.30 -9.60 -2.98
C PHE A 37 6.41 -9.02 -4.40
N PRO A 38 6.79 -9.79 -5.42
CA PRO A 38 7.17 -9.25 -6.74
C PRO A 38 6.01 -8.60 -7.49
N ARG A 39 4.77 -9.08 -7.27
CA ARG A 39 3.55 -8.50 -7.88
C ARG A 39 2.80 -7.61 -6.90
N LEU A 40 2.71 -8.03 -5.63
CA LEU A 40 1.89 -7.35 -4.63
C LEU A 40 2.43 -5.98 -4.24
N LEU A 41 3.74 -5.84 -3.99
CA LEU A 41 4.31 -4.56 -3.53
C LEU A 41 4.18 -3.45 -4.59
N PRO A 42 4.52 -3.65 -5.89
CA PRO A 42 4.34 -2.62 -6.90
C PRO A 42 2.88 -2.17 -7.06
N TRP A 43 1.94 -3.11 -7.11
CA TRP A 43 0.51 -2.81 -7.18
C TRP A 43 0.00 -2.10 -5.93
N LEU A 44 0.45 -2.51 -4.75
CA LEU A 44 0.12 -1.86 -3.48
C LEU A 44 0.58 -0.41 -3.47
N LEU A 45 1.80 -0.12 -3.92
CA LEU A 45 2.32 1.24 -3.99
C LEU A 45 1.57 2.07 -5.05
N LEU A 46 1.28 1.49 -6.22
CA LEU A 46 0.55 2.19 -7.27
C LEU A 46 -0.89 2.53 -6.84
N ILE A 47 -1.67 1.52 -6.46
CA ILE A 47 -3.08 1.68 -6.11
C ILE A 47 -3.21 2.44 -4.79
N GLY A 48 -2.42 2.06 -3.78
CA GLY A 48 -2.41 2.75 -2.48
C GLY A 48 -1.97 4.21 -2.62
N GLY A 49 -0.94 4.48 -3.43
CA GLY A 49 -0.53 5.84 -3.78
C GLY A 49 -1.64 6.61 -4.51
N ALA A 50 -2.31 6.02 -5.49
CA ALA A 50 -3.41 6.66 -6.21
C ALA A 50 -4.60 6.99 -5.29
N ILE A 51 -4.99 6.06 -4.41
CA ILE A 51 -6.06 6.26 -3.42
C ILE A 51 -5.67 7.37 -2.44
N GLY A 52 -4.44 7.32 -1.90
CA GLY A 52 -3.93 8.33 -0.98
C GLY A 52 -3.85 9.72 -1.63
N LEU A 53 -3.42 9.78 -2.89
CA LEU A 53 -3.37 11.00 -3.68
C LEU A 53 -4.77 11.57 -3.90
N GLY A 54 -5.74 10.73 -4.27
CA GLY A 54 -7.14 11.14 -4.42
C GLY A 54 -7.72 11.70 -3.12
N ALA A 55 -7.54 10.98 -2.00
CA ALA A 55 -8.00 11.44 -0.69
C ALA A 55 -7.34 12.75 -0.25
N ALA A 56 -6.02 12.89 -0.43
CA ALA A 56 -5.29 14.10 -0.09
C ALA A 56 -5.67 15.28 -0.99
N PHE A 57 -5.87 15.04 -2.28
CA PHE A 57 -6.34 16.07 -3.21
C PHE A 57 -7.73 16.56 -2.84
N THR A 58 -8.67 15.65 -2.59
CA THR A 58 -10.02 16.02 -2.13
C THR A 58 -9.95 16.81 -0.82
N LEU A 59 -9.18 16.36 0.18
CA LEU A 59 -9.00 17.11 1.42
C LEU A 59 -8.43 18.51 1.21
N ALA A 60 -7.51 18.70 0.25
CA ALA A 60 -7.00 20.02 -0.08
C ALA A 60 -8.10 20.92 -0.67
N VAL A 61 -8.92 20.39 -1.58
CA VAL A 61 -10.06 21.10 -2.17
C VAL A 61 -11.09 21.49 -1.10
N GLU A 62 -11.46 20.54 -0.24
CA GLU A 62 -12.39 20.74 0.87
C GLU A 62 -11.89 21.83 1.83
N LYS A 63 -10.57 21.85 2.12
CA LYS A 63 -9.95 22.88 2.96
C LYS A 63 -10.05 24.26 2.32
N ILE A 64 -9.79 24.35 1.02
CA ILE A 64 -9.88 25.60 0.28
C ILE A 64 -11.33 26.10 0.26
N ALA A 65 -12.31 25.22 0.08
CA ALA A 65 -13.72 25.58 0.14
C ALA A 65 -14.11 26.14 1.52
N LEU A 66 -13.69 25.46 2.59
CA LEU A 66 -13.94 25.89 3.96
C LEU A 66 -13.25 27.24 4.31
N LEU A 67 -12.07 27.51 3.75
CA LEU A 67 -11.38 28.78 3.92
C LEU A 67 -12.06 29.94 3.18
N LYS A 68 -12.78 29.65 2.08
CA LYS A 68 -13.55 30.65 1.33
C LYS A 68 -14.90 30.93 1.96
N ASP A 69 -15.54 29.91 2.50
CA ASP A 69 -16.85 29.99 3.15
C ASP A 69 -16.83 29.16 4.45
N PRO A 70 -16.76 29.81 5.63
CA PRO A 70 -16.79 29.12 6.92
C PRO A 70 -18.07 28.33 7.19
N THR A 71 -19.15 28.56 6.43
CA THR A 71 -20.41 27.82 6.54
C THR A 71 -20.47 26.58 5.65
N TYR A 72 -19.43 26.37 4.83
CA TYR A 72 -19.31 25.19 3.98
C TYR A 72 -19.24 23.90 4.82
N VAL A 73 -20.05 22.91 4.42
CA VAL A 73 -20.05 21.58 5.03
C VAL A 73 -19.26 20.62 4.13
N PRO A 74 -18.09 20.13 4.57
CA PRO A 74 -17.29 19.23 3.75
C PRO A 74 -18.01 17.93 3.40
N SER A 75 -17.75 17.38 2.22
CA SER A 75 -18.44 16.17 1.71
C SER A 75 -18.30 14.94 2.61
N CYS A 76 -17.22 14.88 3.39
CA CYS A 76 -16.94 13.81 4.34
C CYS A 76 -17.37 14.12 5.77
N SER A 77 -18.15 15.18 5.99
CA SER A 77 -18.83 15.48 7.25
C SER A 77 -20.25 14.91 7.24
N ILE A 78 -20.38 13.67 7.69
CA ILE A 78 -21.60 12.85 7.60
C ILE A 78 -22.41 12.96 8.89
N ASN A 79 -21.74 12.99 10.04
CA ASN A 79 -22.35 13.05 11.36
C ASN A 79 -21.37 13.66 12.38
N PRO A 80 -21.77 13.89 13.64
CA PRO A 80 -20.90 14.53 14.63
C PRO A 80 -19.58 13.78 14.89
N VAL A 81 -19.56 12.45 14.74
CA VAL A 81 -18.35 11.62 14.89
C VAL A 81 -17.52 11.63 13.60
N LEU A 82 -18.15 11.46 12.44
CA LEU A 82 -17.53 11.50 11.12
C LEU A 82 -17.60 12.91 10.54
N SER A 83 -16.78 13.82 11.06
CA SER A 83 -16.80 15.25 10.74
C SER A 83 -15.43 15.76 10.31
N CYS A 84 -15.20 15.84 9.00
CA CYS A 84 -13.99 16.44 8.44
C CYS A 84 -13.83 17.91 8.81
N GLY A 85 -14.92 18.68 8.81
CA GLY A 85 -14.88 20.11 9.11
C GLY A 85 -14.26 20.40 10.48
N SER A 86 -14.67 19.63 11.51
CA SER A 86 -14.13 19.76 12.86
C SER A 86 -12.65 19.42 12.98
N VAL A 87 -12.14 18.52 12.13
CA VAL A 87 -10.72 18.14 12.10
C VAL A 87 -9.89 19.19 11.36
N MET A 88 -10.42 19.71 10.24
CA MET A 88 -9.69 20.58 9.32
C MET A 88 -9.50 22.00 9.84
N THR A 89 -10.29 22.44 10.82
CA THR A 89 -10.14 23.76 11.48
C THR A 89 -9.11 23.75 12.60
N THR A 90 -8.55 22.59 12.95
CA THR A 90 -7.60 22.47 14.06
C THR A 90 -6.17 22.83 13.65
N PRO A 91 -5.32 23.31 14.58
CA PRO A 91 -3.89 23.52 14.32
C PRO A 91 -3.15 22.25 13.86
N GLN A 92 -3.62 21.08 14.29
CA GLN A 92 -3.08 19.78 13.90
C GLN A 92 -3.26 19.49 12.40
N ALA A 93 -4.18 20.17 11.72
CA ALA A 93 -4.34 20.08 10.27
C ALA A 93 -3.24 20.83 9.49
N GLU A 94 -2.42 21.64 10.17
CA GLU A 94 -1.40 22.53 9.59
C GLU A 94 -0.06 22.49 10.35
N VAL A 95 0.42 21.29 10.70
CA VAL A 95 1.58 21.09 11.60
C VAL A 95 2.85 21.79 11.11
N PHE A 96 3.06 21.83 9.80
CA PHE A 96 4.23 22.45 9.17
C PHE A 96 3.99 23.89 8.71
N GLY A 97 2.91 24.54 9.17
CA GLY A 97 2.52 25.88 8.77
C GLY A 97 1.77 25.94 7.44
N PHE A 98 1.39 24.79 6.88
CA PHE A 98 0.55 24.66 5.70
C PHE A 98 -0.35 23.42 5.83
N PRO A 99 -1.46 23.34 5.07
CA PRO A 99 -2.38 22.21 5.15
C PRO A 99 -1.69 20.87 4.89
N ASN A 100 -1.76 19.95 5.85
CA ASN A 100 -1.25 18.58 5.74
C ASN A 100 -1.68 17.85 4.44
N PRO A 101 -2.87 18.08 3.86
CA PRO A 101 -3.24 17.47 2.57
C PRO A 101 -2.25 17.77 1.44
N LEU A 102 -1.56 18.92 1.44
CA LEU A 102 -0.53 19.22 0.44
C LEU A 102 0.69 18.30 0.55
N LEU A 103 1.08 17.96 1.79
CA LEU A 103 2.13 16.96 2.04
C LEU A 103 1.69 15.59 1.52
N GLY A 104 0.42 15.23 1.75
CA GLY A 104 -0.19 14.01 1.24
C GLY A 104 -0.13 13.93 -0.29
N ILE A 105 -0.53 15.00 -1.00
CA ILE A 105 -0.48 15.04 -2.47
C ILE A 105 0.94 14.73 -2.98
N ALA A 106 1.96 15.42 -2.44
CA ALA A 106 3.34 15.21 -2.87
C ALA A 106 3.83 13.78 -2.57
N ALA A 107 3.61 13.29 -1.34
CA ALA A 107 4.07 11.98 -0.91
C ALA A 107 3.39 10.85 -1.67
N PHE A 108 2.07 10.89 -1.81
CA PHE A 108 1.30 9.83 -2.47
C PHE A 108 1.48 9.81 -3.98
N ALA A 109 1.66 10.98 -4.62
CA ALA A 109 2.07 11.03 -6.01
C ALA A 109 3.41 10.31 -6.22
N LEU A 110 4.41 10.57 -5.37
CA LEU A 110 5.70 9.89 -5.42
C LEU A 110 5.54 8.37 -5.23
N VAL A 111 4.77 7.93 -4.23
CA VAL A 111 4.51 6.51 -3.97
C VAL A 111 3.83 5.83 -5.16
N ALA A 112 2.84 6.48 -5.77
CA ALA A 112 2.16 5.97 -6.96
C ALA A 112 3.13 5.85 -8.15
N THR A 113 3.96 6.86 -8.39
CA THR A 113 4.97 6.84 -9.46
C THR A 113 6.00 5.74 -9.24
N ILE A 114 6.43 5.50 -8.00
CA ILE A 114 7.35 4.40 -7.67
C ILE A 114 6.69 3.05 -7.96
N GLY A 115 5.42 2.86 -7.60
CA GLY A 115 4.66 1.66 -7.92
C GLY A 115 4.57 1.42 -9.44
N ALA A 116 4.26 2.46 -10.21
CA ALA A 116 4.22 2.39 -11.67
C ALA A 116 5.59 2.05 -12.28
N ALA A 117 6.67 2.67 -11.80
CA ALA A 117 8.02 2.38 -12.26
C ALA A 117 8.43 0.93 -11.97
N LEU A 118 8.09 0.41 -10.79
CA LEU A 118 8.35 -1.00 -10.47
C LEU A 118 7.56 -1.96 -11.38
N LEU A 119 6.31 -1.63 -11.72
CA LEU A 119 5.51 -2.40 -12.66
C LEU A 119 6.06 -2.36 -14.09
N SER A 120 6.70 -1.26 -14.49
CA SER A 120 7.40 -1.16 -15.77
C SER A 120 8.77 -1.87 -15.79
N GLY A 121 9.11 -2.60 -14.72
CA GLY A 121 10.38 -3.34 -14.61
C GLY A 121 11.58 -2.52 -14.14
N ALA A 122 11.37 -1.31 -13.60
CA ALA A 122 12.47 -0.50 -13.07
C ALA A 122 13.14 -1.19 -11.89
N ARG A 123 14.48 -1.13 -11.87
CA ARG A 123 15.30 -1.65 -10.77
C ARG A 123 15.83 -0.49 -9.94
N LEU A 124 15.30 -0.36 -8.72
CA LEU A 124 15.67 0.73 -7.81
C LEU A 124 16.90 0.36 -6.99
N GLY A 125 17.88 1.27 -6.91
CA GLY A 125 19.07 1.07 -6.09
C GLY A 125 18.77 1.13 -4.58
N ARG A 126 19.72 0.64 -3.76
CA ARG A 126 19.58 0.59 -2.29
C ARG A 126 19.22 1.94 -1.67
N TRP A 127 19.86 3.02 -2.11
CA TRP A 127 19.60 4.37 -1.58
C TRP A 127 18.14 4.80 -1.78
N PHE A 128 17.55 4.48 -2.95
CA PHE A 128 16.17 4.82 -3.25
C PHE A 128 15.20 4.08 -2.33
N TRP A 129 15.46 2.79 -2.09
CA TRP A 129 14.69 1.99 -1.15
C TRP A 129 14.78 2.47 0.30
N LEU A 130 15.95 2.97 0.72
CA LEU A 130 16.14 3.59 2.04
C LEU A 130 15.43 4.95 2.14
N GLY A 131 15.45 5.75 1.07
CA GLY A 131 14.69 7.01 0.98
C GLY A 131 13.18 6.75 1.06
N LEU A 132 12.68 5.76 0.32
CA LEU A 132 11.29 5.33 0.40
C LEU A 132 10.95 4.85 1.82
N GLN A 133 11.81 4.04 2.44
CA GLN A 133 11.64 3.60 3.83
C GLN A 133 11.50 4.79 4.77
N ALA A 134 12.39 5.78 4.67
CA ALA A 134 12.35 6.97 5.52
C ALA A 134 11.02 7.72 5.34
N GLY A 135 10.57 7.90 4.09
CA GLY A 135 9.30 8.53 3.77
C GLY A 135 8.09 7.78 4.35
N VAL A 136 7.97 6.47 4.12
CA VAL A 136 6.84 5.68 4.66
C VAL A 136 6.88 5.54 6.18
N THR A 137 8.07 5.55 6.78
CA THR A 137 8.24 5.54 8.24
C THR A 137 7.78 6.86 8.85
N PHE A 138 8.20 7.98 8.27
CA PHE A 138 7.68 9.29 8.66
C PHE A 138 6.16 9.34 8.49
N GLY A 139 5.64 8.87 7.36
CA GLY A 139 4.20 8.84 7.07
C GLY A 139 3.41 8.05 8.10
N VAL A 140 3.84 6.82 8.44
CA VAL A 140 3.12 6.00 9.42
C VAL A 140 3.16 6.62 10.82
N VAL A 141 4.30 7.19 11.25
CA VAL A 141 4.41 7.86 12.55
C VAL A 141 3.51 9.09 12.60
N PHE A 142 3.54 9.92 11.55
CA PHE A 142 2.72 11.13 11.45
C PHE A 142 1.22 10.79 11.46
N VAL A 143 0.82 9.77 10.70
CA VAL A 143 -0.56 9.27 10.69
C VAL A 143 -0.99 8.77 12.08
N HIS A 144 -0.17 8.01 12.79
CA HIS A 144 -0.52 7.52 14.13
C HIS A 144 -0.66 8.66 15.14
N TRP A 145 0.20 9.68 15.04
CA TRP A 145 0.04 10.88 15.83
C TRP A 145 -1.29 11.59 15.53
N LEU A 146 -1.65 11.75 14.25
CA LEU A 146 -2.94 12.32 13.84
C LEU A 146 -4.14 11.48 14.30
N ILE A 147 -4.04 10.14 14.28
CA ILE A 147 -5.08 9.24 14.82
C ILE A 147 -5.33 9.55 16.30
N VAL A 148 -4.25 9.67 17.09
CA VAL A 148 -4.38 10.01 18.52
C VAL A 148 -5.00 11.39 18.71
N GLN A 149 -4.61 12.39 17.91
CA GLN A 149 -5.22 13.73 17.96
C GLN A 149 -6.72 13.66 17.62
N SER A 150 -7.11 12.98 16.54
CA SER A 150 -8.50 12.81 16.13
C SER A 150 -9.34 12.12 17.20
N LEU A 151 -8.85 11.02 17.79
CA LEU A 151 -9.60 10.22 18.76
C LEU A 151 -9.70 10.90 20.12
N TYR A 152 -8.59 11.41 20.66
CA TYR A 152 -8.50 11.76 22.07
C TYR A 152 -8.47 13.26 22.34
N VAL A 153 -8.21 14.09 21.32
CA VAL A 153 -8.17 15.55 21.46
C VAL A 153 -9.37 16.19 20.76
N ILE A 154 -9.58 15.88 19.48
CA ILE A 154 -10.64 16.48 18.66
C ILE A 154 -11.98 15.80 18.93
N GLY A 155 -11.97 14.47 19.09
CA GLY A 155 -13.20 13.69 19.25
C GLY A 155 -14.00 13.56 17.96
N ALA A 156 -13.34 13.60 16.81
CA ALA A 156 -13.95 13.43 15.49
C ALA A 156 -13.00 12.73 14.52
N LEU A 157 -13.60 12.11 13.52
CA LEU A 157 -12.96 11.25 12.53
C LEU A 157 -13.27 11.76 11.13
N CYS A 158 -12.29 11.65 10.24
CA CYS A 158 -12.40 12.07 8.85
C CYS A 158 -12.30 10.83 7.96
N PRO A 159 -13.34 10.49 7.16
CA PRO A 159 -13.30 9.38 6.22
C PRO A 159 -12.12 9.42 5.23
N TYR A 160 -11.77 10.60 4.71
CA TYR A 160 -10.60 10.71 3.82
C TYR A 160 -9.27 10.49 4.55
N CYS A 161 -9.14 10.94 5.80
CA CYS A 161 -7.98 10.61 6.62
C CYS A 161 -7.89 9.10 6.88
N MET A 162 -9.01 8.43 7.15
CA MET A 162 -9.01 6.97 7.31
C MET A 162 -8.53 6.24 6.05
N LEU A 163 -8.88 6.73 4.85
CA LEU A 163 -8.32 6.19 3.60
C LEU A 163 -6.80 6.37 3.53
N VAL A 164 -6.30 7.55 3.92
CA VAL A 164 -4.86 7.82 4.04
C VAL A 164 -4.20 6.83 5.02
N TRP A 165 -4.83 6.55 6.16
CA TRP A 165 -4.33 5.55 7.13
C TRP A 165 -4.31 4.16 6.51
N ALA A 166 -5.40 3.79 5.82
CA ALA A 166 -5.58 2.49 5.21
C ALA A 166 -4.56 2.16 4.12
N VAL A 167 -4.02 3.17 3.43
CA VAL A 167 -2.95 2.96 2.43
C VAL A 167 -1.55 3.11 3.03
N THR A 168 -1.35 4.02 3.97
CA THR A 168 -0.02 4.30 4.55
C THR A 168 0.51 3.12 5.36
N ILE A 169 -0.35 2.47 6.15
CA ILE A 169 0.04 1.36 7.03
C ILE A 169 0.54 0.15 6.22
N PRO A 170 -0.20 -0.35 5.21
CA PRO A 170 0.33 -1.37 4.31
C PRO A 170 1.60 -0.93 3.59
N SER A 171 1.65 0.29 3.04
CA SER A 171 2.86 0.76 2.33
C SER A 171 4.09 0.70 3.23
N PHE A 172 3.98 1.14 4.48
CA PHE A 172 5.06 1.01 5.47
C PHE A 172 5.45 -0.44 5.72
N LEU A 173 4.48 -1.31 6.03
CA LEU A 173 4.75 -2.71 6.36
C LEU A 173 5.47 -3.43 5.21
N TYR A 174 4.93 -3.36 3.99
CA TYR A 174 5.47 -4.11 2.86
C TYR A 174 6.81 -3.57 2.36
N VAL A 175 7.03 -2.24 2.40
CA VAL A 175 8.35 -1.66 2.10
C VAL A 175 9.36 -2.07 3.16
N THR A 176 8.98 -2.09 4.44
CA THR A 176 9.86 -2.55 5.54
C THR A 176 10.24 -4.01 5.36
N LEU A 177 9.27 -4.88 5.08
CA LEU A 177 9.52 -6.30 4.82
C LEU A 177 10.41 -6.52 3.60
N HIS A 178 10.19 -5.76 2.52
CA HIS A 178 11.07 -5.79 1.34
C HIS A 178 12.51 -5.42 1.70
N ASN A 179 12.70 -4.33 2.45
CA ASN A 179 14.01 -3.86 2.85
C ASN A 179 14.74 -4.80 3.82
N LEU A 180 14.01 -5.42 4.76
CA LEU A 180 14.56 -6.45 5.65
C LEU A 180 14.96 -7.70 4.87
N HIS A 181 14.10 -8.17 3.95
CA HIS A 181 14.38 -9.34 3.13
C HIS A 181 15.58 -9.14 2.19
N ARG A 182 15.69 -7.97 1.57
CA ARG A 182 16.84 -7.60 0.72
C ARG A 182 18.07 -7.15 1.52
N ARG A 183 18.01 -7.17 2.86
CA ARG A 183 19.08 -6.74 3.78
C ARG A 183 19.56 -5.30 3.57
N HIS A 184 18.67 -4.42 3.11
CA HIS A 184 18.95 -2.99 3.04
C HIS A 184 19.03 -2.39 4.45
N LEU A 185 18.24 -2.95 5.38
CA LEU A 185 18.22 -2.68 6.81
C LEU A 185 18.90 -3.82 7.61
N PRO A 186 19.45 -3.54 8.80
CA PRO A 186 19.99 -4.57 9.68
C PRO A 186 18.88 -5.55 10.10
N ALA A 187 19.18 -6.85 10.06
CA ALA A 187 18.24 -7.87 10.48
C ALA A 187 18.03 -7.82 12.01
N PRO A 188 16.80 -8.07 12.51
CA PRO A 188 16.54 -8.19 13.94
C PRO A 188 17.30 -9.37 14.57
N ALA A 189 17.46 -9.35 15.90
CA ALA A 189 18.05 -10.46 16.65
C ALA A 189 17.31 -11.77 16.34
N GLY A 190 18.01 -12.78 15.82
CA GLY A 190 17.40 -14.00 15.25
C GLY A 190 17.46 -14.11 13.72
N GLY A 191 18.02 -13.11 13.03
CA GLY A 191 18.48 -13.23 11.64
C GLY A 191 17.38 -13.45 10.60
N GLN A 192 17.71 -14.16 9.52
CA GLN A 192 16.80 -14.37 8.37
C GLN A 192 15.53 -15.15 8.72
N ARG A 193 15.58 -16.05 9.71
CA ARG A 193 14.40 -16.84 10.12
C ARG A 193 13.25 -15.96 10.64
N VAL A 194 13.58 -14.90 11.39
CA VAL A 194 12.59 -13.93 11.86
C VAL A 194 12.03 -13.13 10.67
N VAL A 195 12.88 -12.74 9.73
CA VAL A 195 12.45 -12.02 8.51
C VAL A 195 11.52 -12.88 7.66
N GLU A 196 11.83 -14.17 7.46
CA GLU A 196 10.98 -15.12 6.73
C GLU A 196 9.64 -15.32 7.43
N ALA A 197 9.63 -15.47 8.76
CA ALA A 197 8.40 -15.54 9.53
C ALA A 197 7.56 -14.27 9.39
N LEU A 198 8.16 -13.08 9.50
CA LEU A 198 7.46 -11.81 9.30
C LEU A 198 6.90 -11.65 7.88
N VAL A 199 7.66 -12.11 6.88
CA VAL A 199 7.20 -12.14 5.48
C VAL A 199 6.05 -13.12 5.32
N GLY A 200 6.02 -14.26 6.01
CA GLY A 200 4.92 -15.24 5.97
C GLY A 200 3.67 -14.78 6.74
N TYR A 201 3.83 -14.11 7.88
CA TYR A 201 2.74 -13.62 8.73
C TYR A 201 2.35 -12.16 8.46
N HIS A 202 2.78 -11.59 7.34
CA HIS A 202 2.54 -10.20 6.96
C HIS A 202 1.04 -9.81 7.01
N ALA A 203 0.15 -10.69 6.55
CA ALA A 203 -1.29 -10.47 6.60
C ALA A 203 -1.82 -10.42 8.03
N VAL A 204 -1.34 -11.31 8.91
CA VAL A 204 -1.71 -11.32 10.33
C VAL A 204 -1.28 -10.03 11.01
N ALA A 205 -0.04 -9.59 10.79
CA ALA A 205 0.46 -8.33 11.34
C ALA A 205 -0.41 -7.14 10.90
N LEU A 206 -0.78 -7.09 9.61
CA LEU A 206 -1.64 -6.05 9.08
C LEU A 206 -3.06 -6.11 9.66
N THR A 207 -3.65 -7.31 9.75
CA THR A 207 -4.98 -7.53 10.33
C THR A 207 -5.02 -7.11 11.79
N VAL A 208 -4.04 -7.53 12.60
CA VAL A 208 -3.94 -7.14 14.01
C VAL A 208 -3.84 -5.62 14.15
N TRP A 209 -3.07 -4.96 13.28
CA TRP A 209 -2.93 -3.51 13.30
C TRP A 209 -4.27 -2.80 13.01
N PHE A 210 -4.98 -3.22 11.97
CA PHE A 210 -6.30 -2.64 11.66
C PHE A 210 -7.34 -2.97 12.71
N LEU A 211 -7.35 -4.18 13.27
CA LEU A 211 -8.24 -4.54 14.37
C LEU A 211 -7.98 -3.66 15.58
N ALA A 212 -6.72 -3.44 15.97
CA ALA A 212 -6.38 -2.54 17.07
C ALA A 212 -6.91 -1.11 16.83
N LEU A 213 -6.74 -0.58 15.62
CA LEU A 213 -7.28 0.74 15.25
C LEU A 213 -8.81 0.78 15.29
N LEU A 214 -9.49 -0.21 14.72
CA LEU A 214 -10.94 -0.30 14.73
C LEU A 214 -11.49 -0.48 16.15
N THR A 215 -10.82 -1.27 17.00
CA THR A 215 -11.17 -1.41 18.41
C THR A 215 -11.01 -0.07 19.15
N MET A 216 -9.92 0.66 18.93
CA MET A 216 -9.73 1.98 19.52
C MET A 216 -10.85 2.95 19.10
N ILE A 217 -11.21 2.98 17.81
CA ILE A 217 -12.32 3.80 17.29
C ILE A 217 -13.65 3.39 17.93
N GLY A 218 -13.95 2.09 17.94
CA GLY A 218 -15.20 1.54 18.48
C GLY A 218 -15.38 1.83 19.96
N VAL A 219 -14.33 1.62 20.76
CA VAL A 219 -14.34 1.91 22.20
C VAL A 219 -14.48 3.41 22.45
N ARG A 220 -13.75 4.26 21.71
CA ARG A 220 -13.75 5.71 21.94
C ARG A 220 -15.12 6.35 21.67
N PHE A 221 -15.83 5.87 20.66
CA PHE A 221 -17.12 6.40 20.22
C PHE A 221 -18.30 5.51 20.62
N TRP A 222 -18.08 4.56 21.53
CA TRP A 222 -19.09 3.58 21.95
C TRP A 222 -20.41 4.21 22.38
N SER A 223 -20.34 5.30 23.17
CA SER A 223 -21.53 6.02 23.63
C SER A 223 -22.40 6.54 22.48
N TYR A 224 -21.79 6.99 21.38
CA TYR A 224 -22.53 7.39 20.19
C TYR A 224 -23.12 6.16 19.48
N TRP A 225 -22.32 5.13 19.22
CA TRP A 225 -22.81 3.93 18.53
C TRP A 225 -23.96 3.23 19.26
N SER A 226 -23.92 3.18 20.59
CA SER A 226 -25.00 2.59 21.39
C SER A 226 -26.33 3.34 21.29
N THR A 227 -26.35 4.59 20.81
CA THR A 227 -27.61 5.33 20.58
C THR A 227 -28.29 4.97 19.25
N LEU A 228 -27.58 4.26 18.36
CA LEU A 228 -28.08 3.84 17.04
C LEU A 228 -28.53 2.37 17.00
N LEU A 229 -28.33 1.62 18.07
CA LEU A 229 -28.79 0.24 18.27
C LEU A 229 -30.12 0.23 19.02
#